data_AF-A0A520QRQ2-F1
#
_entry.id   AF-A0A520QRQ2-F1
#
_cell.length_a   1.000
_cell.length_b   1.000
_cell.length_c   1.000
_cell.angle_alpha   90.00
_cell.angle_beta   90.00
_cell.angle_gamma   90.00
#
_symmetry.space_group_name_H-M   'P 1'
#
loop_
_entity.id
_entity.type
_entity.pdbx_description
1 polymer ?
#
loop_
_entity_poly.entity_id
_entity_poly.type
_entity_poly.pdbx_seq_one_letter_code
_entity_poly.pdbx_strand_id
1 'polypeptide(L)'
;MKTKSKINNITGFTLIELLVVIAIIAILAGMLLPALAKAKSKAHGISCVNNNKQLMMAWSFYADDADDRVTWAYGDLGGANRPTYQYGWMGNTSLDFSAHPKNWDPMHASALRRSPLWNHVGQSSAVFKCPADTSTVNAGKKNGMKPRVRSMSMNAWVGGDGQNGRASGHHTWFGGPKDGTMFLKRSDMSVQGASQVWVMIDERMDSINDGFFVVWMPGYPEPKRTIMVDFPASYHNNAAGLSFADGHAEIKKWQDARTYPALQPKGGLALNQPQPNNKDVIWLQERTTNPKR
;
A
#
# COMPACT_ATOMS: atom_id res chain seq x y z
N MET A 1 72.18 -38.89 -17.84
CA MET A 1 71.80 -39.66 -16.63
C MET A 1 70.93 -38.78 -15.73
N LYS A 2 69.63 -39.08 -15.68
CA LYS A 2 68.51 -38.65 -14.78
C LYS A 2 68.56 -37.26 -14.10
N THR A 3 67.70 -36.36 -14.57
CA THR A 3 67.27 -35.10 -13.91
C THR A 3 66.49 -35.40 -12.62
N LYS A 4 66.89 -34.81 -11.48
CA LYS A 4 66.17 -34.91 -10.21
C LYS A 4 64.97 -33.96 -10.23
N SER A 5 63.75 -34.50 -10.25
CA SER A 5 62.51 -33.73 -10.06
C SER A 5 62.32 -33.39 -8.58
N LYS A 6 62.18 -32.09 -8.25
CA LYS A 6 61.78 -31.63 -6.92
C LYS A 6 60.29 -31.93 -6.73
N ILE A 7 59.95 -32.87 -5.86
CA ILE A 7 58.57 -33.12 -5.43
C ILE A 7 58.22 -32.02 -4.43
N ASN A 8 57.36 -31.08 -4.83
CA ASN A 8 56.76 -30.13 -3.89
C ASN A 8 55.72 -30.91 -3.07
N ASN A 9 55.97 -31.06 -1.77
CA ASN A 9 54.99 -31.61 -0.84
C ASN A 9 53.78 -30.66 -0.78
N ILE A 10 52.69 -31.03 -1.45
CA ILE A 10 51.40 -30.35 -1.28
C ILE A 10 50.86 -30.83 0.06
N THR A 11 50.97 -29.98 1.08
CA THR A 11 50.30 -30.20 2.38
C THR A 11 48.79 -30.19 2.16
N GLY A 12 48.13 -31.32 2.41
CA GLY A 12 46.69 -31.45 2.28
C GLY A 12 45.95 -30.68 3.39
N PHE A 13 44.79 -30.14 3.05
CA PHE A 13 43.90 -29.46 3.99
C PHE A 13 43.31 -30.47 4.98
N THR A 14 43.51 -30.26 6.28
CA THR A 14 43.03 -31.17 7.33
C THR A 14 41.55 -30.96 7.60
N LEU A 15 40.89 -32.01 8.13
CA LEU A 15 39.49 -31.93 8.56
C LEU A 15 39.27 -30.84 9.62
N ILE A 16 40.25 -30.64 10.52
CA ILE A 16 40.18 -29.62 11.58
C ILE A 16 40.21 -28.21 10.99
N GLU A 17 41.09 -27.94 10.02
CA GLU A 17 41.16 -26.65 9.34
C GLU A 17 39.85 -26.33 8.61
N LEU A 18 39.23 -27.33 7.98
CA LEU A 18 37.91 -27.15 7.34
C LEU A 18 36.83 -26.78 8.36
N LEU A 19 36.79 -27.48 9.50
CA LEU A 19 35.80 -27.26 10.55
C LEU A 19 35.93 -25.86 11.16
N VAL A 20 37.15 -25.40 11.43
CA VAL A 20 37.40 -24.04 11.96
C VAL A 20 36.95 -22.98 10.96
N VAL A 21 37.22 -23.17 9.66
CA VAL A 21 36.81 -22.22 8.62
C VAL A 21 35.28 -22.14 8.52
N ILE A 22 34.58 -23.28 8.50
CA ILE A 22 33.11 -23.30 8.47
C ILE A 22 32.54 -22.65 9.73
N ALA A 23 33.13 -22.90 10.91
CA ALA A 23 32.70 -22.28 12.16
C ALA A 23 32.83 -20.74 12.12
N ILE A 24 33.95 -20.22 11.61
CA ILE A 24 34.16 -18.78 11.45
C ILE A 24 33.14 -18.19 10.46
N ILE A 25 32.93 -18.84 9.31
CA ILE A 25 31.92 -18.41 8.31
C ILE A 25 30.52 -18.39 8.94
N ALA A 26 30.17 -19.40 9.73
CA ALA A 26 28.87 -19.48 10.41
C ALA A 26 28.66 -18.33 11.41
N ILE A 27 29.68 -17.99 12.21
CA ILE A 27 29.63 -16.86 13.16
C ILE A 27 29.47 -15.53 12.40
N LEU A 28 30.28 -15.30 11.37
CA LEU A 28 30.22 -14.08 10.56
C LEU A 28 28.86 -13.95 9.86
N ALA A 29 28.35 -15.03 9.26
CA ALA A 29 27.03 -15.05 8.64
C ALA A 29 25.92 -14.79 9.67
N GLY A 30 26.01 -15.38 10.87
CA GLY A 30 25.05 -15.18 11.96
C GLY A 30 24.91 -13.72 12.39
N MET A 31 26.00 -12.94 12.38
CA MET A 31 25.96 -11.50 12.69
C MET A 31 25.51 -10.65 11.50
N LEU A 32 25.76 -11.09 10.27
CA LEU A 32 25.40 -10.35 9.04
C LEU A 32 23.91 -10.47 8.68
N LEU A 33 23.27 -11.62 8.92
CA LEU A 33 21.87 -11.85 8.54
C LEU A 33 20.88 -10.86 9.18
N PRO A 34 20.96 -10.53 10.49
CA PRO A 34 20.08 -9.53 11.10
C PRO A 34 20.32 -8.11 10.56
N ALA A 35 21.57 -7.76 10.27
CA ALA A 35 21.92 -6.47 9.69
C ALA A 35 21.38 -6.33 8.26
N LEU A 36 21.55 -7.38 7.44
CA LEU A 36 21.05 -7.43 6.07
C LEU A 36 19.51 -7.39 6.02
N ALA A 37 18.83 -8.11 6.93
CA ALA A 37 17.38 -8.07 7.02
C ALA A 37 16.85 -6.65 7.33
N LYS A 38 17.49 -5.96 8.29
CA LYS A 38 17.16 -4.56 8.61
C LYS A 38 17.44 -3.62 7.44
N ALA A 39 18.58 -3.79 6.76
CA ALA A 39 18.94 -2.99 5.59
C ALA A 39 17.94 -3.18 4.44
N LYS A 40 17.55 -4.43 4.15
CA LYS A 40 16.54 -4.76 3.14
C LYS A 40 15.17 -4.16 3.47
N SER A 41 14.73 -4.25 4.73
CA SER A 41 13.45 -3.64 5.16
C SER A 41 13.46 -2.11 4.99
N LYS A 42 14.58 -1.44 5.33
CA LYS A 42 14.74 0.00 5.08
C LYS A 42 14.75 0.33 3.60
N ALA A 43 15.46 -0.44 2.77
CA ALA A 43 15.48 -0.24 1.33
C ALA A 43 14.08 -0.35 0.71
N HIS A 44 13.31 -1.37 1.11
CA HIS A 44 11.91 -1.48 0.70
C HIS A 44 11.06 -0.32 1.17
N GLY A 45 11.29 0.20 2.38
CA GLY A 45 10.61 1.41 2.89
C GLY A 45 10.90 2.64 2.02
N ILE A 46 12.17 2.85 1.66
CA ILE A 46 12.56 3.95 0.76
C ILE A 46 11.88 3.82 -0.61
N SER A 47 11.85 2.61 -1.17
CA SER A 47 11.14 2.35 -2.42
C SER A 47 9.63 2.58 -2.30
N CYS A 48 9.01 2.20 -1.18
CA CYS A 48 7.59 2.43 -0.93
C CYS A 48 7.24 3.94 -0.83
N VAL A 49 8.09 4.73 -0.17
CA VAL A 49 7.97 6.20 -0.14
C VAL A 49 8.11 6.78 -1.55
N ASN A 50 9.07 6.29 -2.33
CA ASN A 50 9.26 6.74 -3.70
C ASN A 50 8.06 6.38 -4.62
N ASN A 51 7.42 5.23 -4.40
CA ASN A 51 6.19 4.84 -5.08
C ASN A 51 5.03 5.76 -4.69
N ASN A 52 4.85 6.03 -3.39
CA ASN A 52 3.85 6.99 -2.90
C ASN A 52 4.06 8.38 -3.50
N LYS A 53 5.30 8.88 -3.56
CA LYS A 53 5.63 10.17 -4.17
C LYS A 53 5.30 10.20 -5.67
N GLN A 54 5.58 9.13 -6.41
CA GLN A 54 5.21 9.04 -7.82
C GLN A 54 3.70 8.99 -8.05
N LEU A 55 2.95 8.25 -7.23
CA LEU A 55 1.48 8.27 -7.26
C LEU A 55 0.93 9.66 -6.92
N MET A 56 1.50 10.32 -5.92
CA MET A 56 1.06 11.64 -5.50
C MET A 56 1.31 12.70 -6.56
N MET A 57 2.48 12.69 -7.21
CA MET A 57 2.75 13.56 -8.36
C MET A 57 1.78 13.30 -9.52
N ALA A 58 1.53 12.02 -9.84
CA ALA A 58 0.57 11.65 -10.88
C ALA A 58 -0.86 12.10 -10.55
N TRP A 59 -1.26 12.01 -9.28
CA TRP A 59 -2.54 12.51 -8.79
C TRP A 59 -2.63 14.04 -8.87
N SER A 60 -1.54 14.77 -8.58
CA SER A 60 -1.49 16.22 -8.75
C SER A 60 -1.60 16.62 -10.22
N PHE A 61 -0.87 15.96 -11.13
CA PHE A 61 -0.98 16.23 -12.57
C PHE A 61 -2.39 15.96 -13.10
N TYR A 62 -3.01 14.87 -12.65
CA TYR A 62 -4.41 14.63 -12.98
C TYR A 62 -5.31 15.78 -12.52
N ALA A 63 -5.11 16.29 -11.30
CA ALA A 63 -5.92 17.40 -10.80
C ALA A 63 -5.69 18.69 -11.60
N ASP A 64 -4.45 18.96 -12.01
CA ASP A 64 -4.12 20.11 -12.85
C ASP A 64 -4.79 20.01 -14.23
N ASP A 65 -4.84 18.80 -14.82
CA ASP A 65 -5.54 18.54 -16.09
C ASP A 65 -7.08 18.55 -15.95
N ALA A 66 -7.61 18.36 -14.74
CA ALA A 66 -9.04 18.21 -14.46
C ALA A 66 -9.68 19.44 -13.78
N ASP A 67 -9.17 20.64 -14.05
CA ASP A 67 -9.65 21.91 -13.45
C ASP A 67 -9.68 21.85 -11.90
N ASP A 68 -8.57 21.39 -11.31
CA ASP A 68 -8.36 21.20 -9.87
C ASP A 68 -9.18 20.06 -9.25
N ARG A 69 -9.96 19.31 -10.03
CA ARG A 69 -10.76 18.17 -9.52
C ARG A 69 -9.89 16.96 -9.26
N VAL A 70 -10.10 16.33 -8.12
CA VAL A 70 -9.35 15.12 -7.75
C VAL A 70 -10.00 13.86 -8.32
N THR A 71 -9.22 12.80 -8.50
CA THR A 71 -9.79 11.47 -8.78
C THR A 71 -10.68 11.02 -7.62
N TRP A 72 -11.69 10.21 -7.91
CA TRP A 72 -12.56 9.63 -6.89
C TRP A 72 -11.91 8.42 -6.23
N ALA A 73 -11.96 8.34 -4.90
CA ALA A 73 -11.50 7.17 -4.15
C ALA A 73 -12.37 5.95 -4.44
N TYR A 74 -13.68 6.15 -4.49
CA TYR A 74 -14.65 5.11 -4.80
C TYR A 74 -14.95 5.06 -6.29
N GLY A 75 -15.04 3.86 -6.84
CA GLY A 75 -15.81 3.60 -8.05
C GLY A 75 -17.20 3.12 -7.67
N ASP A 76 -18.25 3.68 -8.29
CA ASP A 76 -19.66 3.31 -8.01
C ASP A 76 -19.85 1.77 -8.03
N LEU A 77 -20.39 1.23 -6.93
CA LEU A 77 -20.75 -0.18 -6.72
C LEU A 77 -21.99 -0.62 -7.53
N GLY A 78 -22.62 0.30 -8.27
CA GLY A 78 -23.91 0.10 -8.94
C GLY A 78 -23.87 -0.53 -10.33
N GLY A 79 -23.43 -1.78 -10.46
CA GLY A 79 -23.73 -2.68 -11.59
C GLY A 79 -23.23 -2.25 -12.99
N ALA A 80 -23.23 -3.18 -13.96
CA ALA A 80 -22.59 -3.05 -15.27
C ALA A 80 -23.15 -1.97 -16.24
N ASN A 81 -24.18 -1.22 -15.85
CA ASN A 81 -24.95 -0.35 -16.76
C ASN A 81 -24.78 1.17 -16.50
N ARG A 82 -23.68 1.62 -15.89
CA ARG A 82 -23.43 3.06 -15.69
C ARG A 82 -22.14 3.54 -16.37
N PRO A 83 -22.18 4.66 -17.11
CA PRO A 83 -21.06 5.11 -17.96
C PRO A 83 -19.95 5.89 -17.24
N THR A 84 -19.96 6.02 -15.91
CA THR A 84 -19.18 7.05 -15.18
C THR A 84 -18.02 6.50 -14.35
N TYR A 85 -17.32 5.47 -14.82
CA TYR A 85 -16.09 4.95 -14.16
C TYR A 85 -14.83 5.79 -14.43
N GLN A 86 -14.94 6.83 -15.26
CA GLN A 86 -13.80 7.54 -15.84
C GLN A 86 -12.91 8.24 -14.81
N TYR A 87 -13.45 8.57 -13.63
CA TYR A 87 -12.76 9.43 -12.67
C TYR A 87 -12.38 8.73 -11.36
N GLY A 88 -12.84 7.50 -11.14
CA GLY A 88 -12.42 6.67 -10.01
C GLY A 88 -10.98 6.19 -10.20
N TRP A 89 -10.11 6.45 -9.24
CA TRP A 89 -8.66 6.23 -9.41
C TRP A 89 -8.32 4.75 -9.72
N MET A 90 -9.14 3.81 -9.23
CA MET A 90 -9.12 2.38 -9.58
C MET A 90 -10.49 1.86 -10.04
N GLY A 91 -11.45 2.75 -10.33
CA GLY A 91 -12.84 2.39 -10.64
C GLY A 91 -13.42 1.38 -9.63
N ASN A 92 -14.14 0.37 -10.13
CA ASN A 92 -14.69 -0.74 -9.33
C ASN A 92 -13.75 -1.96 -9.25
N THR A 93 -12.44 -1.77 -9.42
CA THR A 93 -11.49 -2.89 -9.35
C THR A 93 -11.39 -3.39 -7.90
N SER A 94 -12.07 -4.50 -7.64
CA SER A 94 -11.86 -5.32 -6.45
C SER A 94 -10.78 -6.35 -6.71
N LEU A 95 -9.92 -6.55 -5.73
CA LEU A 95 -8.87 -7.55 -5.69
C LEU A 95 -9.26 -8.65 -4.71
N ASP A 96 -8.98 -9.87 -5.09
CA ASP A 96 -9.20 -11.08 -4.29
C ASP A 96 -8.06 -12.08 -4.58
N PHE A 97 -8.22 -13.31 -4.08
CA PHE A 97 -7.24 -14.38 -4.29
C PHE A 97 -7.69 -15.39 -5.37
N SER A 98 -8.61 -15.02 -6.25
CA SER A 98 -9.01 -15.83 -7.40
C SER A 98 -8.00 -15.71 -8.56
N ALA A 99 -8.05 -16.68 -9.49
CA ALA A 99 -7.20 -16.67 -10.68
C ALA A 99 -7.50 -15.54 -11.69
N HIS A 100 -8.50 -14.69 -11.43
CA HIS A 100 -8.90 -13.63 -12.35
C HIS A 100 -7.74 -12.65 -12.63
N PRO A 101 -7.47 -12.29 -13.90
CA PRO A 101 -6.33 -11.43 -14.27
C PRO A 101 -6.26 -10.08 -13.56
N LYS A 102 -7.41 -9.52 -13.14
CA LYS A 102 -7.46 -8.30 -12.29
C LYS A 102 -6.53 -8.35 -11.08
N ASN A 103 -6.21 -9.55 -10.58
CA ASN A 103 -5.39 -9.76 -9.40
C ASN A 103 -3.89 -9.79 -9.69
N TRP A 104 -3.45 -10.18 -10.90
CA TRP A 104 -2.04 -10.50 -11.17
C TRP A 104 -1.47 -9.96 -12.48
N ASP A 105 -2.32 -9.54 -13.42
CA ASP A 105 -1.91 -8.95 -14.68
C ASP A 105 -2.13 -7.43 -14.64
N PRO A 106 -1.07 -6.61 -14.48
CA PRO A 106 -1.21 -5.17 -14.39
C PRO A 106 -1.75 -4.54 -15.68
N MET A 107 -1.61 -5.23 -16.82
CA MET A 107 -2.07 -4.75 -18.13
C MET A 107 -3.53 -5.09 -18.42
N HIS A 108 -4.15 -5.94 -17.60
CA HIS A 108 -5.55 -6.31 -17.78
C HIS A 108 -6.45 -5.07 -17.67
N ALA A 109 -7.50 -4.99 -18.50
CA ALA A 109 -8.39 -3.83 -18.58
C ALA A 109 -9.07 -3.47 -17.24
N SER A 110 -9.26 -4.46 -16.38
CA SER A 110 -9.83 -4.27 -15.03
C SER A 110 -8.77 -4.15 -13.92
N ALA A 111 -7.48 -4.05 -14.25
CA ALA A 111 -6.38 -3.91 -13.29
C ALA A 111 -5.88 -2.46 -13.22
N LEU A 112 -4.56 -2.23 -13.35
CA LEU A 112 -3.93 -0.92 -13.18
C LEU A 112 -4.16 0.01 -14.37
N ARG A 113 -4.21 -0.54 -15.59
CA ARG A 113 -4.32 0.24 -16.84
C ARG A 113 -5.56 1.14 -16.90
N ARG A 114 -6.61 0.83 -16.14
CA ARG A 114 -7.83 1.66 -16.08
C ARG A 114 -7.65 2.95 -15.30
N SER A 115 -6.63 3.02 -14.44
CA SER A 115 -6.44 4.16 -13.54
C SER A 115 -6.24 5.43 -14.36
N PRO A 116 -6.93 6.54 -14.04
CA PRO A 116 -6.62 7.85 -14.61
C PRO A 116 -5.17 8.30 -14.36
N LEU A 117 -4.52 7.71 -13.34
CA LEU A 117 -3.13 7.99 -13.01
C LEU A 117 -2.14 7.16 -13.86
N TRP A 118 -2.61 6.17 -14.62
CA TRP A 118 -1.77 5.22 -15.35
C TRP A 118 -0.78 5.88 -16.31
N ASN A 119 -1.26 6.85 -17.11
CA ASN A 119 -0.40 7.57 -18.04
C ASN A 119 0.52 8.56 -17.31
N HIS A 120 0.04 9.16 -16.23
CA HIS A 120 0.79 10.12 -15.41
C HIS A 120 1.98 9.50 -14.68
N VAL A 121 1.92 8.19 -14.37
CA VAL A 121 3.08 7.43 -13.83
C VAL A 121 3.95 6.80 -14.92
N GLY A 122 3.80 7.22 -16.19
CA GLY A 122 4.56 6.66 -17.30
C GLY A 122 4.29 5.17 -17.53
N GLN A 123 3.09 4.69 -17.21
CA GLN A 123 2.68 3.29 -17.37
C GLN A 123 3.52 2.30 -16.54
N SER A 124 4.11 2.78 -15.44
CA SER A 124 4.90 1.95 -14.52
C SER A 124 4.01 1.26 -13.49
N SER A 125 3.80 -0.05 -13.66
CA SER A 125 3.01 -0.85 -12.70
C SER A 125 3.67 -0.98 -11.33
N ALA A 126 5.01 -0.88 -11.26
CA ALA A 126 5.76 -0.99 -10.01
C ALA A 126 5.40 0.10 -8.98
N VAL A 127 4.87 1.24 -9.44
CA VAL A 127 4.47 2.37 -8.60
C VAL A 127 3.23 2.06 -7.75
N PHE A 128 2.38 1.10 -8.17
CA PHE A 128 1.14 0.73 -7.47
C PHE A 128 1.35 -0.33 -6.37
N LYS A 129 2.54 -0.89 -6.23
CA LYS A 129 2.81 -1.98 -5.28
C LYS A 129 4.06 -1.71 -4.46
N CYS A 130 3.95 -1.89 -3.16
CA CYS A 130 5.10 -1.90 -2.26
C CYS A 130 5.97 -3.14 -2.56
N PRO A 131 7.31 -2.99 -2.70
CA PRO A 131 8.19 -4.14 -2.93
C PRO A 131 8.29 -5.09 -1.72
N ALA A 132 7.82 -4.68 -0.55
CA ALA A 132 7.72 -5.55 0.62
C ALA A 132 6.40 -6.34 0.67
N ASP A 133 5.44 -6.04 -0.20
CA ASP A 133 4.25 -6.86 -0.38
C ASP A 133 4.60 -8.14 -1.17
N THR A 134 4.62 -9.27 -0.46
CA THR A 134 4.92 -10.60 -0.99
C THR A 134 3.68 -11.41 -1.38
N SER A 135 2.49 -10.81 -1.40
CA SER A 135 1.26 -11.53 -1.74
C SER A 135 1.28 -12.06 -3.17
N THR A 136 0.74 -13.26 -3.30
CA THR A 136 0.65 -13.97 -4.58
C THR A 136 -0.73 -14.58 -4.73
N VAL A 137 -1.10 -14.83 -5.98
CA VAL A 137 -2.33 -15.52 -6.35
C VAL A 137 -2.01 -16.66 -7.31
N ASN A 138 -2.79 -17.74 -7.25
CA ASN A 138 -2.70 -18.81 -8.22
C ASN A 138 -3.44 -18.39 -9.50
N ALA A 139 -2.70 -17.96 -10.52
CA ALA A 139 -3.21 -17.48 -11.80
C ALA A 139 -3.66 -18.61 -12.76
N GLY A 140 -3.95 -19.79 -12.20
CA GLY A 140 -4.38 -20.99 -12.92
C GLY A 140 -3.21 -21.81 -13.48
N LYS A 141 -3.53 -23.01 -14.00
CA LYS A 141 -2.54 -24.01 -14.43
C LYS A 141 -1.49 -23.49 -15.42
N LYS A 142 -1.87 -22.56 -16.32
CA LYS A 142 -0.97 -22.01 -17.34
C LYS A 142 0.01 -20.97 -16.80
N ASN A 143 -0.39 -20.18 -15.80
CA ASN A 143 0.39 -19.03 -15.34
C ASN A 143 1.07 -19.27 -13.99
N GLY A 144 0.61 -20.27 -13.21
CA GLY A 144 1.17 -20.61 -11.91
C GLY A 144 0.96 -19.51 -10.87
N MET A 145 1.87 -19.43 -9.89
CA MET A 145 1.84 -18.38 -8.87
C MET A 145 2.34 -17.06 -9.45
N LYS A 146 1.57 -16.00 -9.27
CA LYS A 146 1.92 -14.64 -9.72
C LYS A 146 1.78 -13.64 -8.57
N PRO A 147 2.62 -12.57 -8.53
CA PRO A 147 2.47 -11.50 -7.55
C PRO A 147 1.14 -10.76 -7.77
N ARG A 148 0.51 -10.27 -6.70
CA ARG A 148 -0.68 -9.40 -6.83
C ARG A 148 -0.31 -8.03 -7.39
N VAL A 149 -1.20 -7.38 -8.14
CA VAL A 149 -0.90 -6.16 -8.91
C VAL A 149 -0.69 -4.88 -8.11
N ARG A 150 -1.19 -4.77 -6.87
CA ARG A 150 -1.24 -3.50 -6.12
C ARG A 150 -1.21 -3.74 -4.61
N SER A 151 -0.67 -2.75 -3.88
CA SER A 151 -0.83 -2.60 -2.43
C SER A 151 -1.18 -1.18 -1.99
N MET A 152 -1.23 -0.19 -2.89
CA MET A 152 -1.57 1.19 -2.56
C MET A 152 -3.09 1.41 -2.60
N SER A 153 -3.66 2.17 -1.67
CA SER A 153 -5.06 2.58 -1.63
C SER A 153 -5.18 4.09 -1.42
N MET A 154 -6.29 4.69 -1.84
CA MET A 154 -6.53 6.13 -1.72
C MET A 154 -7.49 6.42 -0.55
N ASN A 155 -7.30 7.54 0.14
CA ASN A 155 -8.19 8.02 1.18
C ASN A 155 -9.63 8.12 0.68
N ALA A 156 -10.53 7.39 1.34
CA ALA A 156 -11.97 7.37 1.05
C ALA A 156 -12.63 8.77 1.00
N TRP A 157 -12.09 9.76 1.70
CA TRP A 157 -12.61 11.13 1.73
C TRP A 157 -12.08 12.02 0.60
N VAL A 158 -11.27 11.47 -0.29
CA VAL A 158 -10.75 12.15 -1.49
C VAL A 158 -11.59 11.76 -2.70
N GLY A 159 -12.32 12.72 -3.24
CA GLY A 159 -13.20 12.63 -4.40
C GLY A 159 -14.52 11.89 -4.15
N GLY A 160 -14.62 11.09 -3.09
CA GLY A 160 -15.83 10.34 -2.74
C GLY A 160 -16.20 9.31 -3.81
N ASP A 161 -17.50 9.14 -4.05
CA ASP A 161 -18.10 8.28 -5.07
C ASP A 161 -18.45 8.99 -6.38
N GLY A 162 -18.10 10.27 -6.50
CA GLY A 162 -18.03 10.93 -7.80
C GLY A 162 -19.08 11.97 -8.15
N GLN A 163 -19.30 12.91 -7.22
CA GLN A 163 -19.88 14.24 -7.45
C GLN A 163 -21.10 14.29 -8.41
N ASN A 164 -22.28 14.26 -7.78
CA ASN A 164 -23.66 14.40 -8.31
C ASN A 164 -24.48 13.12 -8.61
N GLY A 165 -24.00 11.97 -8.11
CA GLY A 165 -24.79 10.81 -7.64
C GLY A 165 -25.77 10.19 -8.64
N ARG A 166 -26.75 9.42 -8.12
CA ARG A 166 -28.09 9.44 -8.74
C ARG A 166 -29.11 10.27 -7.94
N ALA A 167 -28.81 10.70 -6.70
CA ALA A 167 -29.74 11.56 -5.95
C ALA A 167 -29.23 12.42 -4.76
N SER A 168 -27.93 12.51 -4.39
CA SER A 168 -27.35 13.69 -3.68
C SER A 168 -25.96 13.42 -3.07
N GLY A 169 -24.91 13.79 -3.81
CA GLY A 169 -23.63 14.27 -3.25
C GLY A 169 -22.76 13.33 -2.39
N HIS A 170 -21.49 13.22 -2.78
CA HIS A 170 -20.36 13.02 -1.85
C HIS A 170 -20.55 11.94 -0.80
N HIS A 171 -20.79 10.69 -1.19
CA HIS A 171 -20.96 9.61 -0.23
C HIS A 171 -19.62 9.06 0.25
N THR A 172 -19.63 8.64 1.51
CA THR A 172 -18.61 7.80 2.14
C THR A 172 -19.17 6.38 2.24
N TRP A 173 -18.33 5.41 2.63
CA TRP A 173 -18.81 4.07 2.99
C TRP A 173 -19.85 4.07 4.13
N PHE A 174 -19.92 5.16 4.91
CA PHE A 174 -20.90 5.34 5.99
C PHE A 174 -22.19 6.07 5.55
N GLY A 175 -22.34 6.35 4.25
CA GLY A 175 -23.42 7.18 3.70
C GLY A 175 -23.00 8.64 3.51
N GLY A 176 -23.95 9.58 3.61
CA GLY A 176 -23.65 11.01 3.43
C GLY A 176 -22.58 11.53 4.41
N PRO A 177 -21.82 12.58 4.04
CA PRO A 177 -20.64 13.02 4.78
C PRO A 177 -21.06 13.82 6.02
N LYS A 178 -21.30 13.12 7.13
CA LYS A 178 -21.72 13.71 8.41
C LYS A 178 -20.54 14.03 9.32
N ASP A 179 -19.53 13.18 9.33
CA ASP A 179 -18.41 13.22 10.28
C ASP A 179 -17.14 13.89 9.70
N GLY A 180 -17.24 14.54 8.54
CA GLY A 180 -16.08 15.05 7.80
C GLY A 180 -16.44 15.90 6.57
N THR A 181 -15.40 16.40 5.92
CA THR A 181 -15.46 17.15 4.67
C THR A 181 -14.96 16.28 3.53
N MET A 182 -15.78 16.10 2.49
CA MET A 182 -15.34 15.43 1.27
C MET A 182 -14.48 16.39 0.44
N PHE A 183 -13.27 15.98 0.07
CA PHE A 183 -12.37 16.79 -0.77
C PHE A 183 -12.60 16.48 -2.23
N LEU A 184 -13.03 17.45 -3.01
CA LEU A 184 -13.45 17.26 -4.41
C LEU A 184 -12.54 17.98 -5.37
N LYS A 185 -11.87 18.99 -4.84
CA LYS A 185 -10.75 19.67 -5.45
C LYS A 185 -9.52 19.53 -4.57
N ARG A 186 -8.35 19.63 -5.20
CA ARG A 186 -7.08 19.62 -4.46
C ARG A 186 -7.00 20.86 -3.57
N SER A 187 -7.53 22.00 -4.01
CA SER A 187 -7.64 23.21 -3.18
C SER A 187 -8.50 23.05 -1.92
N ASP A 188 -9.46 22.12 -1.87
CA ASP A 188 -10.30 21.88 -0.67
C ASP A 188 -9.45 21.41 0.53
N MET A 189 -8.31 20.77 0.27
CA MET A 189 -7.42 20.22 1.30
C MET A 189 -6.61 21.33 2.00
N SER A 190 -6.57 22.53 1.45
CA SER A 190 -5.89 23.69 2.08
C SER A 190 -6.54 24.08 3.41
N VAL A 191 -7.83 23.81 3.60
CA VAL A 191 -8.59 24.16 4.81
C VAL A 191 -8.02 23.47 6.07
N GLN A 192 -7.53 22.23 5.94
CA GLN A 192 -6.88 21.47 7.02
C GLN A 192 -5.35 21.67 7.05
N GLY A 193 -4.80 22.27 5.98
CA GLY A 193 -3.39 22.24 5.66
C GLY A 193 -3.06 21.00 4.82
N ALA A 194 -2.62 21.21 3.57
CA ALA A 194 -2.37 20.13 2.62
C ALA A 194 -1.33 19.10 3.12
N SER A 195 -0.39 19.52 3.97
CA SER A 195 0.59 18.62 4.60
C SER A 195 0.00 17.72 5.71
N GLN A 196 -1.25 17.94 6.12
CA GLN A 196 -1.94 17.15 7.14
C GLN A 196 -2.98 16.19 6.55
N VAL A 197 -3.25 16.27 5.24
CA VAL A 197 -4.23 15.40 4.58
C VAL A 197 -3.48 14.33 3.79
N TRP A 198 -3.58 13.07 4.23
CA TRP A 198 -3.02 11.97 3.46
C TRP A 198 -3.95 11.63 2.28
N VAL A 199 -3.35 11.26 1.14
CA VAL A 199 -4.06 10.92 -0.10
C VAL A 199 -3.86 9.45 -0.43
N MET A 200 -2.61 8.97 -0.52
CA MET A 200 -2.32 7.55 -0.76
C MET A 200 -1.70 6.90 0.47
N ILE A 201 -1.99 5.62 0.67
CA ILE A 201 -1.44 4.78 1.73
C ILE A 201 -1.10 3.39 1.18
N ASP A 202 0.00 2.81 1.65
CA ASP A 202 0.27 1.38 1.48
C ASP A 202 -0.65 0.59 2.41
N GLU A 203 -1.60 -0.14 1.82
CA GLU A 203 -2.53 -1.02 2.51
C GLU A 203 -1.94 -2.44 2.58
N ARG A 204 -2.31 -3.18 3.63
CA ARG A 204 -1.83 -4.56 3.74
C ARG A 204 -2.37 -5.44 2.63
N MET A 205 -1.48 -6.29 2.15
CA MET A 205 -1.71 -7.39 1.21
C MET A 205 -2.84 -8.36 1.58
N ASP A 206 -3.18 -8.46 2.87
CA ASP A 206 -4.24 -9.32 3.39
C ASP A 206 -5.51 -8.56 3.80
N SER A 207 -5.47 -7.22 3.69
CA SER A 207 -6.62 -6.30 3.85
C SER A 207 -7.17 -5.85 2.49
N ILE A 208 -6.26 -5.53 1.56
CA ILE A 208 -6.57 -4.85 0.32
C ILE A 208 -7.56 -5.61 -0.55
N ASN A 209 -8.73 -4.99 -0.68
CA ASN A 209 -9.82 -5.41 -1.55
C ASN A 209 -9.98 -4.38 -2.68
N ASP A 210 -10.27 -3.13 -2.38
CA ASP A 210 -10.72 -2.14 -3.34
C ASP A 210 -9.69 -1.00 -3.48
N GLY A 211 -10.02 0.03 -4.25
CA GLY A 211 -9.16 1.18 -4.45
C GLY A 211 -9.06 2.10 -3.25
N PHE A 212 -9.99 2.06 -2.30
CA PHE A 212 -10.06 3.07 -1.25
C PHE A 212 -9.73 2.46 0.10
N PHE A 213 -9.12 3.28 0.97
CA PHE A 213 -8.83 2.94 2.34
C PHE A 213 -9.78 3.73 3.24
N VAL A 214 -10.61 3.01 3.98
CA VAL A 214 -11.64 3.54 4.86
C VAL A 214 -11.07 3.71 6.26
N VAL A 215 -11.13 4.95 6.74
CA VAL A 215 -10.91 5.27 8.15
C VAL A 215 -12.27 5.47 8.81
N TRP A 216 -12.50 4.77 9.92
CA TRP A 216 -13.73 4.89 10.69
C TRP A 216 -13.89 6.30 11.27
N MET A 217 -14.81 7.09 10.74
CA MET A 217 -15.14 8.43 11.24
C MET A 217 -16.42 8.52 12.10
N PRO A 218 -17.42 7.61 12.03
CA PRO A 218 -18.63 7.74 12.84
C PRO A 218 -18.36 7.89 14.34
N GLY A 219 -18.79 9.01 14.91
CA GLY A 219 -18.62 9.33 16.33
C GLY A 219 -17.27 9.94 16.70
N TYR A 220 -16.41 10.27 15.72
CA TYR A 220 -15.20 11.08 15.97
C TYR A 220 -15.56 12.40 16.70
N PRO A 221 -14.77 12.85 17.69
CA PRO A 221 -13.47 12.34 18.12
C PRO A 221 -13.50 11.29 19.25
N GLU A 222 -14.62 10.61 19.53
CA GLU A 222 -14.71 9.65 20.64
C GLU A 222 -13.84 8.39 20.39
N PRO A 223 -12.73 8.19 21.12
CA PRO A 223 -11.79 7.11 20.85
C PRO A 223 -12.32 5.73 21.29
N LYS A 224 -13.34 5.63 22.15
CA LYS A 224 -13.85 4.33 22.61
C LYS A 224 -14.65 3.58 21.56
N ARG A 225 -15.02 4.22 20.46
CA ARG A 225 -15.91 3.65 19.41
C ARG A 225 -15.21 3.43 18.08
N THR A 226 -13.89 3.53 18.04
CA THR A 226 -13.10 3.39 16.81
C THR A 226 -13.04 1.95 16.31
N ILE A 227 -13.06 1.79 14.99
CA ILE A 227 -12.95 0.51 14.28
C ILE A 227 -11.81 0.65 13.26
N MET A 228 -10.99 -0.40 13.10
CA MET A 228 -10.10 -0.52 11.95
C MET A 228 -10.86 -1.24 10.84
N VAL A 229 -11.28 -0.48 9.83
CA VAL A 229 -12.00 -1.03 8.67
C VAL A 229 -11.00 -1.75 7.77
N ASP A 230 -10.08 -0.97 7.20
CA ASP A 230 -8.96 -1.45 6.40
C ASP A 230 -7.66 -1.33 7.21
N PHE A 231 -6.74 -2.27 7.03
CA PHE A 231 -5.50 -2.30 7.80
C PHE A 231 -4.31 -1.78 6.99
N PRO A 232 -3.55 -0.80 7.52
CA PRO A 232 -2.43 -0.24 6.80
C PRO A 232 -1.20 -1.17 6.85
N ALA A 233 -0.35 -1.10 5.83
CA ALA A 233 0.83 -1.95 5.71
C ALA A 233 1.71 -1.92 6.96
N SER A 234 2.37 -3.04 7.27
CA SER A 234 3.27 -3.14 8.43
C SER A 234 4.66 -3.69 8.08
N TYR A 235 4.96 -3.79 6.78
CA TYR A 235 6.17 -4.43 6.25
C TYR A 235 7.47 -3.68 6.54
N HIS A 236 7.39 -2.38 6.81
CA HIS A 236 8.53 -1.51 7.04
C HIS A 236 8.87 -1.42 8.53
N ASN A 237 9.03 -2.58 9.18
CA ASN A 237 9.24 -2.68 10.63
C ASN A 237 8.05 -2.05 11.40
N ASN A 238 6.85 -2.62 11.22
CA ASN A 238 5.58 -2.15 11.79
C ASN A 238 5.23 -0.72 11.33
N ALA A 239 5.44 -0.43 10.05
CA ALA A 239 5.17 0.89 9.47
C ALA A 239 4.65 0.76 8.03
N ALA A 240 3.92 1.79 7.58
CA ALA A 240 3.46 1.95 6.20
C ALA A 240 4.02 3.23 5.56
N GLY A 241 4.04 3.26 4.24
CA GLY A 241 4.23 4.49 3.47
C GLY A 241 2.92 5.23 3.25
N LEU A 242 2.95 6.56 3.37
CA LEU A 242 1.84 7.45 3.03
C LEU A 242 2.36 8.60 2.18
N SER A 243 1.47 9.21 1.39
CA SER A 243 1.69 10.52 0.76
C SER A 243 0.58 11.49 1.08
N PHE A 244 0.91 12.78 1.05
CA PHE A 244 0.08 13.88 1.51
C PHE A 244 -0.21 14.87 0.39
N ALA A 245 -1.27 15.66 0.56
CA ALA A 245 -1.81 16.54 -0.47
C ALA A 245 -0.85 17.65 -0.94
N ASP A 246 0.17 17.97 -0.16
CA ASP A 246 1.25 18.90 -0.54
C ASP A 246 2.37 18.24 -1.39
N GLY A 247 2.29 16.93 -1.63
CA GLY A 247 3.23 16.16 -2.44
C GLY A 247 4.33 15.44 -1.66
N HIS A 248 4.43 15.60 -0.33
CA HIS A 248 5.41 14.84 0.45
C HIS A 248 4.94 13.40 0.71
N ALA A 249 5.88 12.52 1.05
CA ALA A 249 5.63 11.15 1.42
C ALA A 249 6.53 10.74 2.59
N GLU A 250 6.03 9.92 3.49
CA GLU A 250 6.74 9.50 4.70
C GLU A 250 6.42 8.05 5.08
N ILE A 251 7.24 7.50 6.00
CA ILE A 251 6.96 6.23 6.67
C ILE A 251 6.37 6.51 8.05
N LYS A 252 5.13 6.06 8.29
CA LYS A 252 4.49 6.13 9.61
C LYS A 252 4.65 4.81 10.36
N LYS A 253 5.39 4.85 11.46
CA LYS A 253 5.50 3.74 12.41
C LYS A 253 4.23 3.60 13.26
N TRP A 254 3.63 2.42 13.28
CA TRP A 254 2.47 2.10 14.10
C TRP A 254 2.86 1.88 15.56
N GLN A 255 2.02 2.36 16.47
CA GLN A 255 2.26 2.35 17.91
C GLN A 255 1.46 1.24 18.63
N ASP A 256 0.31 0.85 18.08
CA ASP A 256 -0.57 -0.14 18.69
C ASP A 256 -0.41 -1.49 17.98
N ALA A 257 -0.11 -2.55 18.74
CA ALA A 257 0.08 -3.89 18.20
C ALA A 257 -1.16 -4.42 17.45
N ARG A 258 -2.33 -3.91 17.79
CA ARG A 258 -3.59 -4.27 17.12
C ARG A 258 -3.69 -3.67 15.71
N THR A 259 -2.86 -2.69 15.35
CA THR A 259 -2.76 -2.11 13.98
C THR A 259 -1.98 -3.02 13.04
N TYR A 260 -1.08 -3.86 13.59
CA TYR A 260 -0.22 -4.75 12.81
C TYR A 260 -0.32 -6.21 13.27
N PRO A 261 -1.52 -6.84 13.23
CA PRO A 261 -1.62 -8.28 13.50
C PRO A 261 -0.77 -9.11 12.53
N ALA A 262 -0.53 -10.38 12.86
CA ALA A 262 0.25 -11.28 12.00
C ALA A 262 -0.26 -11.29 10.55
N LEU A 263 0.68 -11.32 9.60
CA LEU A 263 0.35 -11.28 8.18
C LEU A 263 -0.20 -12.62 7.69
N GLN A 264 -1.21 -12.56 6.84
CA GLN A 264 -1.81 -13.70 6.16
C GLN A 264 -1.67 -13.53 4.63
N PRO A 265 -0.51 -13.84 4.02
CA PRO A 265 -0.22 -13.51 2.61
C PRO A 265 -1.15 -14.13 1.55
N LYS A 266 -2.04 -15.03 1.96
CA LYS A 266 -3.06 -15.68 1.13
C LYS A 266 -4.48 -15.14 1.40
N GLY A 267 -4.59 -14.04 2.14
CA GLY A 267 -5.86 -13.46 2.60
C GLY A 267 -6.35 -14.10 3.89
N GLY A 268 -7.51 -13.64 4.37
CA GLY A 268 -8.16 -14.17 5.58
C GLY A 268 -8.06 -13.27 6.81
N LEU A 269 -7.49 -12.07 6.70
CA LEU A 269 -7.58 -11.09 7.77
C LEU A 269 -9.04 -10.66 7.97
N ALA A 270 -9.52 -10.68 9.21
CA ALA A 270 -10.82 -10.15 9.54
C ALA A 270 -10.78 -8.61 9.49
N LEU A 271 -11.62 -8.01 8.65
CA LEU A 271 -11.78 -6.55 8.53
C LEU A 271 -12.82 -6.02 9.52
N ASN A 272 -12.96 -4.70 9.63
CA ASN A 272 -13.95 -4.05 10.51
C ASN A 272 -13.80 -4.44 11.99
N GLN A 273 -12.56 -4.42 12.49
CA GLN A 273 -12.27 -4.86 13.86
C GLN A 273 -12.41 -3.72 14.87
N PRO A 274 -13.15 -3.90 15.98
CA PRO A 274 -13.22 -2.93 17.07
C PRO A 274 -11.84 -2.62 17.65
N GLN A 275 -11.49 -1.35 17.72
CA GLN A 275 -10.14 -0.86 18.08
C GLN A 275 -10.22 0.32 19.04
N PRO A 276 -10.93 0.19 20.18
CA PRO A 276 -11.11 1.30 21.11
C PRO A 276 -9.76 1.82 21.61
N ASN A 277 -9.62 3.14 21.64
CA ASN A 277 -8.43 3.88 22.07
C ASN A 277 -7.15 3.53 21.29
N ASN A 278 -7.27 3.03 20.06
CA ASN A 278 -6.12 2.76 19.21
C ASN A 278 -5.53 4.09 18.69
N LYS A 279 -4.30 4.39 19.12
CA LYS A 279 -3.58 5.63 18.79
C LYS A 279 -3.34 5.81 17.30
N ASP A 280 -3.17 4.71 16.56
CA ASP A 280 -2.94 4.77 15.11
C ASP A 280 -4.23 5.07 14.34
N VAL A 281 -5.38 4.54 14.80
CA VAL A 281 -6.69 4.90 14.23
C VAL A 281 -6.97 6.37 14.45
N ILE A 282 -6.74 6.89 15.66
CA ILE A 282 -6.92 8.32 15.98
C ILE A 282 -6.01 9.19 15.11
N TRP A 283 -4.73 8.82 14.98
CA TRP A 283 -3.77 9.53 14.12
C TRP A 283 -4.23 9.58 12.66
N LEU A 284 -4.79 8.48 12.14
CA LEU A 284 -5.38 8.42 10.80
C LEU A 284 -6.63 9.32 10.71
N GLN A 285 -7.55 9.26 11.68
CA GLN A 285 -8.76 10.09 11.70
C GLN A 285 -8.44 11.58 11.62
N GLU A 286 -7.47 12.05 12.41
CA GLU A 286 -6.99 13.44 12.42
C GLU A 286 -6.46 13.95 11.07
N ARG A 287 -6.08 13.04 10.16
CA ARG A 287 -5.44 13.34 8.86
C ARG A 287 -6.23 12.87 7.65
N THR A 288 -7.38 12.25 7.88
CA THR A 288 -8.24 11.69 6.84
C THR A 288 -9.13 12.76 6.22
N THR A 289 -9.74 13.59 7.07
CA THR A 289 -10.67 14.63 6.66
C THR A 289 -10.78 15.68 7.74
N ASN A 290 -11.32 16.85 7.40
CA ASN A 290 -11.63 17.90 8.36
C ASN A 290 -13.07 17.68 8.88
N PRO A 291 -13.26 17.25 10.14
CA PRO A 291 -14.58 17.24 10.74
C PRO A 291 -15.07 18.69 10.77
N LYS A 292 -16.24 18.94 10.18
CA LYS A 292 -16.85 20.29 10.11
C LYS A 292 -16.72 20.96 11.49
N ARG A 293 -16.00 22.08 11.54
CA ARG A 293 -16.06 22.97 12.71
C ARG A 293 -17.40 23.69 12.73
#